data_AF-A0A7J3U6Z1-F1
#
_entry.id   AF-A0A7J3U6Z1-F1
#
_cell.length_a   1.000
_cell.length_b   1.000
_cell.length_c   1.000
_cell.angle_alpha   90.00
_cell.angle_beta   90.00
_cell.angle_gamma   90.00
#
_symmetry.space_group_name_H-M   'P 1'
#
loop_
_entity.id
_entity.type
_entity.pdbx_description
1 polymer ?
#
loop_
_entity_poly.entity_id
_entity_poly.type
_entity_poly.pdbx_seq_one_letter_code
_entity_poly.pdbx_strand_id
1 'polypeptide(L)'
;MYLTKEEERMLAGEQGEVMERMFRLLVRLGEIYGAENMISVGSVQVAGVSYKSIGDPGTEFLEDMASKGTRVKVLTYLNPAGMDLEDWKKYGFPEDFARNQLRIINAFKQMGIVITSTCTPYLAGNLPRFREHIAWSESSAVSFANSVIGARTNREGGPSALAAAICGRTPNYGLHLWENRQPTVKVKVDVDLSFNSDFGALGYYVGKQVKNKIPYFTGIKNANTDQLKSLGAAMAASGAVALYHVEELTPEADLVETKGLETITVTQREIDETYENLNSGEEPDIVILGCPHASLREIAVLAEKVKGKKLRKPVWICTSRMMKEASDRMGFTEIIEKAGGSVVADTCMVVSPIEKMGYKTTGVNSGKAANYLPGFCKQNVVFANIDKLVEVQS
;
A
#
# COMPACT_ATOMS: atom_id res chain seq x y z
N MET A 1 -1.82 -5.43 -30.81
CA MET A 1 -0.64 -5.66 -29.96
C MET A 1 0.34 -6.56 -30.69
N TYR A 2 1.60 -6.16 -30.78
CA TYR A 2 2.70 -6.91 -31.37
C TYR A 2 3.34 -7.79 -30.30
N LEU A 3 3.45 -9.08 -30.59
CA LEU A 3 4.11 -10.05 -29.72
C LEU A 3 5.43 -10.50 -30.35
N THR A 4 6.45 -10.68 -29.52
CA THR A 4 7.70 -11.34 -29.92
C THR A 4 7.48 -12.83 -30.11
N LYS A 5 8.39 -13.51 -30.82
CA LYS A 5 8.33 -14.98 -30.97
C LYS A 5 8.27 -15.73 -29.63
N GLU A 6 8.92 -15.22 -28.59
CA GLU A 6 8.86 -15.83 -27.25
C GLU A 6 7.44 -15.73 -26.66
N GLU A 7 6.82 -14.58 -26.81
CA GLU A 7 5.47 -14.28 -26.32
C GLU A 7 4.38 -15.02 -27.11
N GLU A 8 4.55 -15.16 -28.43
CA GLU A 8 3.69 -16.01 -29.26
C GLU A 8 3.72 -17.47 -28.79
N ARG A 9 4.91 -17.99 -28.44
CA ARG A 9 5.06 -19.35 -27.88
C ARG A 9 4.43 -19.49 -26.50
N MET A 10 4.48 -18.45 -25.65
CA MET A 10 3.74 -18.44 -24.39
C MET A 10 2.23 -18.52 -24.64
N LEU A 11 1.71 -17.73 -25.58
CA LEU A 11 0.28 -17.69 -25.92
C LEU A 11 -0.21 -18.98 -26.60
N ALA A 12 0.67 -19.69 -27.31
CA ALA A 12 0.40 -20.97 -27.96
C ALA A 12 0.44 -22.18 -27.01
N GLY A 13 0.83 -21.99 -25.74
CA GLY A 13 0.86 -23.05 -24.74
C GLY A 13 2.13 -23.90 -24.72
N GLU A 14 3.16 -23.54 -25.49
CA GLU A 14 4.42 -24.29 -25.54
C GLU A 14 5.21 -24.24 -24.21
N GLN A 15 4.88 -23.32 -23.31
CA GLN A 15 5.50 -23.18 -21.98
C GLN A 15 4.60 -23.69 -20.85
N GLY A 16 3.56 -24.46 -21.18
CA GLY A 16 2.62 -25.05 -20.23
C GLY A 16 1.34 -24.23 -20.03
N GLU A 17 0.30 -24.91 -19.57
CA GLU A 17 -1.07 -24.40 -19.47
C GLU A 17 -1.19 -23.14 -18.59
N VAL A 18 -0.51 -23.11 -17.43
CA VAL A 18 -0.57 -21.95 -16.53
C VAL A 18 0.06 -20.73 -17.17
N MET A 19 1.22 -20.89 -17.84
CA MET A 19 1.87 -19.80 -18.56
C MET A 19 0.96 -19.26 -19.67
N GLU A 20 0.35 -20.15 -20.45
CA GLU A 20 -0.59 -19.77 -21.51
C GLU A 20 -1.76 -18.96 -20.99
N ARG A 21 -2.42 -19.44 -19.93
CA ARG A 21 -3.59 -18.80 -19.36
C ARG A 21 -3.26 -17.43 -18.78
N MET A 22 -2.14 -17.32 -18.05
CA MET A 22 -1.69 -16.06 -17.46
C MET A 22 -1.25 -15.07 -18.52
N PHE A 23 -0.53 -15.54 -19.54
CA PHE A 23 -0.10 -14.67 -20.63
C PHE A 23 -1.30 -14.19 -21.45
N ARG A 24 -2.27 -15.07 -21.74
CA ARG A 24 -3.52 -14.70 -22.40
C ARG A 24 -4.29 -13.62 -21.63
N LEU A 25 -4.31 -13.67 -20.29
CA LEU A 25 -4.89 -12.60 -19.47
C LEU A 25 -4.19 -11.25 -19.75
N LEU A 26 -2.86 -11.22 -19.75
CA LEU A 26 -2.11 -10.00 -20.03
C LEU A 26 -2.33 -9.50 -21.46
N VAL A 27 -2.36 -10.39 -22.46
CA VAL A 27 -2.67 -10.05 -23.86
C VAL A 27 -4.03 -9.37 -23.95
N ARG A 28 -5.06 -9.93 -23.31
CA ARG A 28 -6.41 -9.34 -23.31
C ARG A 28 -6.45 -7.98 -22.61
N LEU A 29 -5.75 -7.81 -21.48
CA LEU A 29 -5.63 -6.51 -20.83
C LEU A 29 -4.93 -5.49 -21.74
N GLY A 30 -3.86 -5.92 -22.41
CA GLY A 30 -3.16 -5.10 -23.40
C GLY A 30 -4.08 -4.65 -24.54
N GLU A 31 -4.89 -5.55 -25.10
CA GLU A 31 -5.89 -5.20 -26.12
C GLU A 31 -6.94 -4.20 -25.60
N ILE A 32 -7.46 -4.41 -24.38
CA ILE A 32 -8.47 -3.52 -23.76
C ILE A 32 -7.92 -2.11 -23.55
N TYR A 33 -6.66 -2.00 -23.10
CA TYR A 33 -6.03 -0.72 -22.82
C TYR A 33 -5.23 -0.13 -23.98
N GLY A 34 -5.28 -0.76 -25.16
CA GLY A 34 -4.60 -0.26 -26.37
C GLY A 34 -3.08 -0.36 -26.31
N ALA A 35 -2.52 -1.30 -25.56
CA ALA A 35 -1.08 -1.54 -25.52
C ALA A 35 -0.56 -1.99 -26.89
N GLU A 36 0.51 -1.35 -27.36
CA GLU A 36 1.15 -1.72 -28.63
C GLU A 36 1.97 -3.00 -28.50
N ASN A 37 2.63 -3.21 -27.37
CA ASN A 37 3.54 -4.32 -27.10
C ASN A 37 3.57 -4.71 -25.62
N MET A 38 4.29 -5.77 -25.30
CA MET A 38 4.63 -6.16 -23.93
C MET A 38 6.00 -5.58 -23.54
N ILE A 39 6.21 -5.34 -22.25
CA ILE A 39 7.48 -4.90 -21.67
C ILE A 39 7.90 -5.83 -20.53
N SER A 40 9.21 -6.04 -20.38
CA SER A 40 9.76 -6.76 -19.23
C SER A 40 9.60 -5.94 -17.95
N VAL A 41 9.31 -6.62 -16.84
CA VAL A 41 9.26 -6.00 -15.51
C VAL A 41 10.44 -6.44 -14.66
N GLY A 42 11.02 -5.50 -13.90
CA GLY A 42 12.16 -5.79 -13.03
C GLY A 42 11.78 -6.30 -11.64
N SER A 43 10.60 -5.92 -11.14
CA SER A 43 10.00 -6.52 -9.94
C SER A 43 8.48 -6.52 -10.01
N VAL A 44 7.86 -7.38 -9.20
CA VAL A 44 6.41 -7.50 -9.08
C VAL A 44 6.00 -7.45 -7.62
N GLN A 45 4.82 -6.88 -7.34
CA GLN A 45 4.18 -6.96 -6.03
C GLN A 45 2.74 -7.46 -6.19
N VAL A 46 2.43 -8.60 -5.57
CA VAL A 46 1.15 -9.29 -5.70
C VAL A 46 0.26 -9.02 -4.48
N ALA A 47 -0.99 -8.63 -4.74
CA ALA A 47 -2.07 -8.45 -3.77
C ALA A 47 -3.00 -9.67 -3.75
N GLY A 48 -4.11 -9.59 -3.01
CA GLY A 48 -5.00 -10.74 -2.80
C GLY A 48 -4.40 -11.74 -1.81
N VAL A 49 -3.86 -11.21 -0.70
CA VAL A 49 -3.12 -12.00 0.30
C VAL A 49 -3.97 -12.31 1.52
N SER A 50 -4.85 -11.40 1.93
CA SER A 50 -5.71 -11.64 3.09
C SER A 50 -6.85 -12.60 2.76
N TYR A 51 -7.09 -13.58 3.65
CA TYR A 51 -8.26 -14.45 3.56
C TYR A 51 -9.57 -13.65 3.59
N LYS A 52 -9.62 -12.52 4.30
CA LYS A 52 -10.78 -11.61 4.32
C LYS A 52 -11.12 -11.09 2.93
N SER A 53 -10.11 -10.86 2.09
CA SER A 53 -10.29 -10.27 0.76
C SER A 53 -10.63 -11.29 -0.31
N ILE A 54 -10.08 -12.52 -0.22
CA ILE A 54 -10.15 -13.49 -1.32
C ILE A 54 -11.01 -14.72 -1.00
N GLY A 55 -11.25 -15.00 0.28
CA GLY A 55 -12.03 -16.16 0.75
C GLY A 55 -11.51 -17.50 0.23
N ASP A 56 -12.38 -18.50 0.31
CA ASP A 56 -12.07 -19.84 -0.20
C ASP A 56 -11.81 -19.87 -1.72
N PRO A 57 -12.59 -19.18 -2.58
CA PRO A 57 -12.35 -19.24 -4.04
C PRO A 57 -10.96 -18.74 -4.44
N GLY A 58 -10.50 -17.64 -3.82
CA GLY A 58 -9.15 -17.14 -4.08
C GLY A 58 -8.06 -18.04 -3.48
N THR A 59 -8.32 -18.65 -2.33
CA THR A 59 -7.39 -19.60 -1.71
C THR A 59 -7.21 -20.84 -2.59
N GLU A 60 -8.31 -21.45 -3.03
CA GLU A 60 -8.30 -22.63 -3.91
C GLU A 60 -7.65 -22.33 -5.26
N PHE A 61 -7.88 -21.14 -5.82
CA PHE A 61 -7.21 -20.70 -7.05
C PHE A 61 -5.68 -20.65 -6.89
N LEU A 62 -5.19 -20.11 -5.77
CA LEU A 62 -3.75 -20.04 -5.49
C LEU A 62 -3.15 -21.44 -5.23
N GLU A 63 -3.87 -22.29 -4.50
CA GLU A 63 -3.46 -23.68 -4.25
C GLU A 63 -3.42 -24.51 -5.53
N ASP A 64 -4.38 -24.36 -6.44
CA ASP A 64 -4.37 -25.02 -7.77
C ASP A 64 -3.11 -24.64 -8.56
N MET A 65 -2.82 -23.33 -8.68
CA MET A 65 -1.62 -22.86 -9.38
C MET A 65 -0.33 -23.38 -8.75
N ALA A 66 -0.24 -23.35 -7.41
CA ALA A 66 0.92 -23.85 -6.68
C ALA A 66 1.10 -25.38 -6.89
N SER A 67 0.01 -26.15 -6.84
CA SER A 67 0.01 -27.61 -7.03
C SER A 67 0.49 -28.03 -8.43
N LYS A 68 0.25 -27.19 -9.45
CA LYS A 68 0.74 -27.37 -10.82
C LYS A 68 2.22 -27.03 -11.00
N GLY A 69 2.95 -26.72 -9.93
CA GLY A 69 4.37 -26.42 -9.96
C GLY A 69 4.71 -25.04 -10.54
N THR A 70 3.73 -24.14 -10.60
CA THR A 70 3.91 -22.78 -11.12
C THR A 70 4.98 -22.03 -10.34
N ARG A 71 5.87 -21.33 -11.04
CA ARG A 71 6.90 -20.47 -10.43
C ARG A 71 6.88 -19.09 -11.07
N VAL A 72 7.16 -18.07 -10.26
CA VAL A 72 7.40 -16.72 -10.78
C VAL A 72 8.75 -16.64 -11.49
N LYS A 73 8.83 -15.87 -12.58
CA LYS A 73 10.07 -15.61 -13.35
C LYS A 73 10.85 -14.40 -12.85
N VAL A 74 10.17 -13.46 -12.19
CA VAL A 74 10.75 -12.20 -11.72
C VAL A 74 10.64 -12.12 -10.19
N LEU A 75 11.58 -11.42 -9.56
CA LEU A 75 11.56 -11.21 -8.11
C LEU A 75 10.21 -10.58 -7.70
N THR A 76 9.45 -11.34 -6.92
CA THR A 76 8.07 -11.01 -6.59
C THR A 76 7.91 -10.89 -5.08
N TYR A 77 7.31 -9.78 -4.67
CA TYR A 77 7.03 -9.43 -3.28
C TYR A 77 5.54 -9.55 -2.99
N LEU A 78 5.20 -9.71 -1.71
CA LEU A 78 3.85 -9.98 -1.28
C LEU A 78 3.27 -8.81 -0.48
N ASN A 79 2.02 -8.43 -0.79
CA ASN A 79 1.23 -7.48 -0.01
C ASN A 79 0.94 -8.07 1.41
N PRO A 80 0.52 -7.29 2.42
CA PRO A 80 0.37 -7.77 3.77
C PRO A 80 -0.81 -8.73 3.92
N ALA A 81 -0.68 -9.59 4.93
CA ALA A 81 -1.74 -10.47 5.38
C ALA A 81 -2.75 -9.70 6.24
N GLY A 82 -3.84 -10.38 6.63
CA GLY A 82 -4.79 -9.85 7.62
C GLY A 82 -4.39 -10.13 9.07
N MET A 83 -3.18 -10.66 9.34
CA MET A 83 -2.72 -11.01 10.68
C MET A 83 -1.20 -11.12 10.73
N ASP A 84 -0.67 -11.17 11.95
CA ASP A 84 0.73 -11.45 12.19
C ASP A 84 1.03 -12.92 11.87
N LEU A 85 1.96 -13.20 10.96
CA LEU A 85 2.17 -14.56 10.49
C LEU A 85 2.80 -15.50 11.53
N GLU A 86 3.41 -14.96 12.59
CA GLU A 86 4.10 -15.72 13.63
C GLU A 86 3.37 -15.61 14.98
N ASP A 87 3.06 -14.39 15.39
CA ASP A 87 2.54 -14.05 16.72
C ASP A 87 1.02 -13.88 16.75
N TRP A 88 0.28 -14.36 15.73
CA TRP A 88 -1.17 -14.17 15.65
C TRP A 88 -1.93 -14.65 16.91
N LYS A 89 -1.45 -15.73 17.56
CA LYS A 89 -2.04 -16.23 18.81
C LYS A 89 -1.87 -15.22 19.95
N LYS A 90 -0.69 -14.61 20.07
CA LYS A 90 -0.38 -13.59 21.09
C LYS A 90 -1.31 -12.38 20.94
N TYR A 91 -1.61 -11.98 19.71
CA TYR A 91 -2.50 -10.85 19.41
C TYR A 91 -3.99 -11.20 19.38
N GLY A 92 -4.35 -12.47 19.60
CA GLY A 92 -5.74 -12.91 19.70
C GLY A 92 -6.49 -12.99 18.36
N PHE A 93 -5.79 -13.18 17.24
CA PHE A 93 -6.47 -13.40 15.96
C PHE A 93 -7.22 -14.74 15.96
N PRO A 94 -8.42 -14.81 15.35
CA PRO A 94 -9.21 -16.05 15.29
C PRO A 94 -8.46 -17.21 14.60
N GLU A 95 -8.55 -18.41 15.18
CA GLU A 95 -7.82 -19.59 14.69
C GLU A 95 -8.28 -20.06 13.30
N ASP A 96 -9.58 -19.94 12.99
CA ASP A 96 -10.13 -20.24 11.67
C ASP A 96 -9.57 -19.30 10.60
N PHE A 97 -9.49 -18.00 10.92
CA PHE A 97 -8.87 -17.00 10.06
C PHE A 97 -7.39 -17.31 9.85
N ALA A 98 -6.67 -17.65 10.92
CA ALA A 98 -5.25 -17.93 10.86
C ALA A 98 -4.92 -19.16 10.02
N ARG A 99 -5.66 -20.25 10.20
CA ARG A 99 -5.49 -21.47 9.40
C ARG A 99 -5.63 -21.19 7.90
N ASN A 100 -6.66 -20.45 7.51
CA ASN A 100 -6.89 -20.14 6.10
C ASN A 100 -5.88 -19.11 5.56
N GLN A 101 -5.49 -18.12 6.36
CA GLN A 101 -4.44 -17.18 5.99
C GLN A 101 -3.12 -17.89 5.71
N LEU A 102 -2.73 -18.88 6.52
CA LEU A 102 -1.49 -19.64 6.33
C LEU A 102 -1.51 -20.52 5.08
N ARG A 103 -2.68 -21.04 4.65
CA ARG A 103 -2.83 -21.74 3.37
C ARG A 103 -2.43 -20.85 2.20
N ILE A 104 -2.94 -19.61 2.18
CA ILE A 104 -2.61 -18.60 1.16
C ILE A 104 -1.10 -18.31 1.14
N ILE A 105 -0.50 -18.08 2.31
CA ILE A 105 0.94 -17.83 2.43
C ILE A 105 1.76 -19.01 1.90
N ASN A 106 1.36 -20.24 2.21
CA ASN A 106 2.03 -21.44 1.72
C ASN A 106 1.93 -21.59 0.20
N ALA A 107 0.78 -21.29 -0.42
CA ALA A 107 0.63 -21.31 -1.87
C ALA A 107 1.57 -20.30 -2.56
N PHE A 108 1.65 -19.07 -2.05
CA PHE A 108 2.59 -18.07 -2.58
C PHE A 108 4.06 -18.50 -2.40
N LYS A 109 4.41 -19.08 -1.24
CA LYS A 109 5.75 -19.61 -0.98
C LYS A 109 6.10 -20.74 -1.95
N GLN A 110 5.15 -21.64 -2.22
CA GLN A 110 5.29 -22.71 -3.21
C GLN A 110 5.43 -22.20 -4.64
N MET A 111 5.01 -20.97 -4.95
CA MET A 111 5.27 -20.34 -6.26
C MET A 111 6.61 -19.59 -6.32
N GLY A 112 7.38 -19.56 -5.22
CA GLY A 112 8.68 -18.87 -5.15
C GLY A 112 8.56 -17.37 -4.86
N ILE A 113 7.42 -16.90 -4.36
CA ILE A 113 7.22 -15.50 -3.98
C ILE A 113 7.87 -15.23 -2.62
N VAL A 114 8.53 -14.09 -2.48
CA VAL A 114 9.10 -13.64 -1.21
C VAL A 114 7.98 -13.17 -0.29
N ILE A 115 7.84 -13.83 0.86
CA ILE A 115 6.80 -13.54 1.86
C ILE A 115 7.20 -12.32 2.69
N THR A 116 7.28 -11.16 2.04
CA THR A 116 7.57 -9.88 2.71
C THR A 116 6.36 -9.30 3.44
N SER A 117 5.17 -9.75 3.06
CA SER A 117 3.88 -9.42 3.67
C SER A 117 3.74 -7.94 4.03
N THR A 118 3.96 -7.05 3.06
CA THR A 118 3.94 -5.61 3.31
C THR A 118 3.43 -4.78 2.13
N CYS A 119 2.69 -3.72 2.46
CA CYS A 119 2.22 -2.72 1.50
C CYS A 119 3.27 -1.65 1.20
N THR A 120 4.43 -1.72 1.86
CA THR A 120 5.58 -0.83 1.67
C THR A 120 6.82 -1.65 1.25
N PRO A 121 6.80 -2.31 0.07
CA PRO A 121 7.85 -3.23 -0.34
C PRO A 121 9.21 -2.53 -0.50
N TYR A 122 9.22 -1.22 -0.76
CA TYR A 122 10.39 -0.34 -0.78
C TYR A 122 11.07 -0.15 0.58
N LEU A 123 10.36 -0.39 1.68
CA LEU A 123 10.98 -0.49 3.01
C LEU A 123 11.50 -1.91 3.29
N ALA A 124 11.10 -2.91 2.49
CA ALA A 124 11.44 -4.32 2.63
C ALA A 124 12.41 -4.82 1.55
N GLY A 125 13.24 -3.93 0.99
CA GLY A 125 14.30 -4.26 0.05
C GLY A 125 13.91 -4.27 -1.43
N ASN A 126 12.63 -4.09 -1.79
CA ASN A 126 12.23 -3.90 -3.19
C ASN A 126 12.24 -2.41 -3.56
N LEU A 127 13.42 -1.89 -3.89
CA LEU A 127 13.62 -0.51 -4.30
C LEU A 127 14.01 -0.45 -5.79
N PRO A 128 13.05 -0.31 -6.72
CA PRO A 128 13.33 -0.20 -8.14
C PRO A 128 14.15 1.04 -8.49
N ARG A 129 14.79 1.01 -9.65
CA ARG A 129 15.53 2.15 -10.21
C ARG A 129 14.58 3.16 -10.82
N PHE A 130 15.07 4.39 -10.95
CA PHE A 130 14.37 5.43 -11.70
C PHE A 130 14.04 4.95 -13.12
N ARG A 131 12.78 5.13 -13.54
CA ARG A 131 12.18 4.70 -14.81
C ARG A 131 12.14 3.19 -15.06
N GLU A 132 12.47 2.36 -14.08
CA GLU A 132 12.31 0.92 -14.19
C GLU A 132 10.83 0.54 -14.30
N HIS A 133 10.50 -0.37 -15.21
CA HIS A 133 9.15 -0.88 -15.36
C HIS A 133 8.92 -2.02 -14.35
N ILE A 134 7.85 -1.92 -13.58
CA ILE A 134 7.46 -2.89 -12.55
C ILE A 134 5.96 -3.17 -12.64
N ALA A 135 5.48 -4.27 -12.06
CA ALA A 135 4.05 -4.59 -11.98
C ALA A 135 3.61 -4.68 -10.51
N TRP A 136 3.14 -3.59 -9.93
CA TRP A 136 2.74 -3.55 -8.51
C TRP A 136 1.23 -3.34 -8.37
N SER A 137 0.63 -4.03 -7.40
CA SER A 137 -0.83 -4.05 -7.23
C SER A 137 -1.34 -3.28 -6.01
N GLU A 138 -0.50 -3.03 -5.01
CA GLU A 138 -0.90 -2.25 -3.84
C GLU A 138 -1.01 -0.77 -4.19
N SER A 139 -2.19 -0.17 -4.02
CA SER A 139 -2.47 1.19 -4.48
C SER A 139 -1.54 2.25 -3.87
N SER A 140 -1.17 2.12 -2.59
CA SER A 140 -0.20 3.05 -1.98
C SER A 140 1.22 2.81 -2.47
N ALA A 141 1.58 1.55 -2.76
CA ALA A 141 2.91 1.24 -3.28
C ALA A 141 3.07 1.70 -4.72
N VAL A 142 2.02 1.59 -5.54
CA VAL A 142 1.94 2.12 -6.91
C VAL A 142 2.15 3.64 -6.91
N SER A 143 1.39 4.35 -6.08
CA SER A 143 1.50 5.81 -5.95
C SER A 143 2.90 6.24 -5.52
N PHE A 144 3.49 5.54 -4.54
CA PHE A 144 4.86 5.80 -4.08
C PHE A 144 5.92 5.47 -5.13
N ALA A 145 5.78 4.34 -5.83
CA ALA A 145 6.73 3.92 -6.86
C ALA A 145 6.76 4.88 -8.03
N ASN A 146 5.59 5.29 -8.51
CA ASN A 146 5.48 6.25 -9.60
C ASN A 146 6.01 7.63 -9.21
N SER A 147 5.69 8.10 -8.01
CA SER A 147 5.90 9.50 -7.62
C SER A 147 7.22 9.72 -6.90
N VAL A 148 7.54 8.91 -5.89
CA VAL A 148 8.71 9.12 -5.01
C VAL A 148 9.95 8.41 -5.54
N ILE A 149 9.79 7.21 -6.11
CA ILE A 149 10.89 6.45 -6.71
C ILE A 149 11.10 6.85 -8.18
N GLY A 150 10.02 7.22 -8.88
CA GLY A 150 10.04 7.47 -10.33
C GLY A 150 10.14 6.19 -11.16
N ALA A 151 9.80 5.04 -10.58
CA ALA A 151 9.57 3.80 -11.32
C ALA A 151 8.24 3.88 -12.09
N ARG A 152 7.96 2.90 -12.95
CA ARG A 152 6.81 2.94 -13.86
C ARG A 152 5.92 1.73 -13.67
N THR A 153 4.70 1.96 -13.20
CA THR A 153 3.72 0.89 -13.02
C THR A 153 2.28 1.41 -13.14
N ASN A 154 1.42 0.58 -13.70
CA ASN A 154 -0.02 0.80 -13.61
C ASN A 154 -0.56 0.32 -12.27
N ARG A 155 -1.83 0.59 -12.01
CA ARG A 155 -2.53 0.01 -10.85
C ARG A 155 -2.95 -1.42 -11.20
N GLU A 156 -2.04 -2.37 -11.01
CA GLU A 156 -2.30 -3.78 -11.32
C GLU A 156 -3.36 -4.39 -10.39
N GLY A 157 -4.16 -5.31 -10.92
CA GLY A 157 -5.00 -6.18 -10.10
C GLY A 157 -4.19 -7.34 -9.52
N GLY A 158 -4.72 -8.02 -8.49
CA GLY A 158 -4.09 -9.23 -7.95
C GLY A 158 -3.77 -10.29 -9.02
N PRO A 159 -4.75 -10.68 -9.86
CA PRO A 159 -4.51 -11.64 -10.95
C PRO A 159 -3.54 -11.14 -12.03
N SER A 160 -3.59 -9.85 -12.42
CA SER A 160 -2.70 -9.32 -13.46
C SER A 160 -1.26 -9.20 -12.95
N ALA A 161 -1.05 -8.78 -11.70
CA ALA A 161 0.27 -8.77 -11.08
C ALA A 161 0.85 -10.19 -10.97
N LEU A 162 0.05 -11.18 -10.54
CA LEU A 162 0.52 -12.56 -10.50
C LEU A 162 0.84 -13.10 -11.90
N ALA A 163 0.02 -12.79 -12.91
CA ALA A 163 0.33 -13.13 -14.29
C ALA A 163 1.63 -12.47 -14.76
N ALA A 164 1.88 -11.21 -14.41
CA ALA A 164 3.12 -10.50 -14.71
C ALA A 164 4.34 -11.13 -14.01
N ALA A 165 4.18 -11.61 -12.77
CA ALA A 165 5.24 -12.34 -12.05
C ALA A 165 5.60 -13.66 -12.76
N ILE A 166 4.59 -14.41 -13.21
CA ILE A 166 4.77 -15.69 -13.90
C ILE A 166 5.37 -15.48 -15.30
N CYS A 167 4.88 -14.51 -16.06
CA CYS A 167 5.31 -14.26 -17.43
C CYS A 167 6.60 -13.42 -17.52
N GLY A 168 6.92 -12.67 -16.46
CA GLY A 168 8.02 -11.71 -16.40
C GLY A 168 7.80 -10.43 -17.22
N ARG A 169 6.54 -10.15 -17.58
CA ARG A 169 6.16 -9.06 -18.49
C ARG A 169 4.80 -8.47 -18.12
N THR A 170 4.56 -7.23 -18.53
CA THR A 170 3.24 -6.57 -18.45
C THR A 170 2.96 -5.84 -19.77
N PRO A 171 1.70 -5.58 -20.15
CA PRO A 171 1.39 -4.78 -21.33
C PRO A 171 1.89 -3.34 -21.18
N ASN A 172 2.43 -2.76 -22.25
CA ASN A 172 2.98 -1.42 -22.26
C ASN A 172 1.88 -0.37 -22.54
N TYR A 173 1.25 0.12 -21.48
CA TYR A 173 0.21 1.15 -21.55
C TYR A 173 0.22 2.03 -20.32
N GLY A 174 -0.62 3.06 -20.32
CA GLY A 174 -0.87 3.89 -19.13
C GLY A 174 0.41 4.53 -18.63
N LEU A 175 0.71 4.40 -17.34
CA LEU A 175 1.84 5.06 -16.67
C LEU A 175 3.21 4.46 -16.99
N HIS A 176 3.27 3.41 -17.82
CA HIS A 176 4.51 2.98 -18.45
C HIS A 176 4.98 3.96 -19.55
N LEU A 177 4.04 4.67 -20.16
CA LEU A 177 4.26 5.64 -21.24
C LEU A 177 4.49 7.03 -20.66
N TRP A 178 5.48 7.77 -21.19
CA TRP A 178 5.90 9.06 -20.64
C TRP A 178 4.83 10.14 -20.80
N GLU A 179 4.19 10.17 -21.96
CA GLU A 179 3.11 11.08 -22.33
C GLU A 179 1.93 11.01 -21.34
N ASN A 180 1.68 9.85 -20.74
CA ASN A 180 0.59 9.63 -19.79
C ASN A 180 0.95 10.00 -18.35
N ARG A 181 2.19 10.48 -18.11
CA ARG A 181 2.68 10.86 -16.77
C ARG A 181 2.62 12.36 -16.51
N GLN A 182 2.14 13.14 -17.48
CA GLN A 182 2.03 14.59 -17.36
C GLN A 182 0.92 14.99 -16.37
N PRO A 183 1.14 16.00 -15.52
CA PRO A 183 0.12 16.49 -14.61
C PRO A 183 -1.02 17.14 -15.39
N THR A 184 -2.21 17.06 -14.81
CA THR A 184 -3.44 17.62 -15.38
C THR A 184 -4.07 18.69 -14.48
N VAL A 185 -3.53 18.89 -13.29
CA VAL A 185 -4.02 19.85 -12.29
C VAL A 185 -2.86 20.28 -11.40
N LYS A 186 -2.80 21.57 -11.07
CA LYS A 186 -1.87 22.13 -10.09
C LYS A 186 -2.56 22.23 -8.74
N VAL A 187 -1.88 21.80 -7.69
CA VAL A 187 -2.33 21.93 -6.30
C VAL A 187 -1.38 22.87 -5.57
N LYS A 188 -1.85 24.05 -5.18
CA LYS A 188 -1.10 25.00 -4.36
C LYS A 188 -1.43 24.75 -2.89
N VAL A 189 -0.46 24.28 -2.12
CA VAL A 189 -0.60 24.08 -0.67
C VAL A 189 -0.18 25.37 0.03
N ASP A 190 -1.13 25.99 0.73
CA ASP A 190 -1.00 27.27 1.44
C ASP A 190 -1.33 27.06 2.93
N VAL A 191 -0.64 26.09 3.52
CA VAL A 191 -0.78 25.65 4.92
C VAL A 191 0.47 24.88 5.33
N ASP A 192 0.88 25.00 6.59
CA ASP A 192 1.99 24.24 7.15
C ASP A 192 1.54 22.83 7.57
N LEU A 193 2.25 21.81 7.10
CA LEU A 193 1.97 20.40 7.39
C LEU A 193 3.09 19.82 8.25
N SER A 194 2.73 19.22 9.39
CA SER A 194 3.72 18.71 10.35
C SER A 194 3.68 17.20 10.48
N PHE A 195 2.48 16.63 10.60
CA PHE A 195 2.26 15.22 10.90
C PHE A 195 1.96 14.40 9.64
N ASN A 196 2.28 13.10 9.66
CA ASN A 196 1.85 12.16 8.61
C ASN A 196 0.33 12.20 8.38
N SER A 197 -0.45 12.47 9.43
CA SER A 197 -1.89 12.66 9.34
C SER A 197 -2.29 13.92 8.57
N ASP A 198 -1.52 15.01 8.62
CA ASP A 198 -1.79 16.23 7.83
C ASP A 198 -1.61 15.96 6.34
N PHE A 199 -0.53 15.24 5.98
CA PHE A 199 -0.29 14.77 4.62
C PHE A 199 -1.37 13.78 4.16
N GLY A 200 -1.82 12.91 5.07
CA GLY A 200 -2.94 12.01 4.83
C GLY A 200 -4.27 12.74 4.60
N ALA A 201 -4.55 13.81 5.36
CA ALA A 201 -5.73 14.65 5.17
C ALA A 201 -5.67 15.41 3.85
N LEU A 202 -4.54 16.05 3.55
CA LEU A 202 -4.29 16.69 2.25
C LEU A 202 -4.52 15.69 1.10
N GLY A 203 -3.95 14.50 1.19
CA GLY A 203 -4.10 13.48 0.16
C GLY A 203 -5.53 12.98 0.03
N TYR A 204 -6.26 12.80 1.13
CA TYR A 204 -7.66 12.42 1.08
C TYR A 204 -8.51 13.49 0.37
N TYR A 205 -8.35 14.76 0.75
CA TYR A 205 -9.03 15.90 0.15
C TYR A 205 -8.76 15.98 -1.35
N VAL A 206 -7.47 16.06 -1.73
CA VAL A 206 -7.07 16.21 -3.14
C VAL A 206 -7.54 15.01 -3.95
N GLY A 207 -7.39 13.79 -3.45
CA GLY A 207 -7.84 12.58 -4.14
C GLY A 207 -9.34 12.63 -4.46
N LYS A 208 -10.19 13.14 -3.55
CA LYS A 208 -11.62 13.32 -3.82
C LYS A 208 -11.89 14.33 -4.94
N GLN A 209 -11.13 15.42 -4.97
CA GLN A 209 -11.30 16.49 -5.98
C GLN A 209 -10.83 16.05 -7.36
N VAL A 210 -9.63 15.46 -7.43
CA VAL A 210 -8.96 15.19 -8.72
C VAL A 210 -9.30 13.81 -9.28
N LYS A 211 -9.85 12.90 -8.46
CA LYS A 211 -10.11 11.50 -8.83
C LYS A 211 -8.83 10.86 -9.37
N ASN A 212 -8.84 10.35 -10.60
CA ASN A 212 -7.72 9.68 -11.24
C ASN A 212 -6.80 10.61 -12.05
N LYS A 213 -7.01 11.94 -11.99
CA LYS A 213 -6.09 12.94 -12.56
C LYS A 213 -4.73 12.91 -11.85
N ILE A 214 -3.70 13.44 -12.50
CA ILE A 214 -2.32 13.53 -11.95
C ILE A 214 -2.09 14.95 -11.40
N PRO A 215 -2.00 15.13 -10.07
CA PRO A 215 -1.73 16.43 -9.47
C PRO A 215 -0.24 16.78 -9.46
N TYR A 216 0.06 18.06 -9.71
CA TYR A 216 1.36 18.69 -9.48
C TYR A 216 1.27 19.62 -8.25
N PHE A 217 1.93 19.25 -7.16
CA PHE A 217 1.93 19.98 -5.90
C PHE A 217 3.01 21.05 -5.87
N THR A 218 2.64 22.22 -5.36
CA THR A 218 3.54 23.33 -5.01
C THR A 218 3.27 23.77 -3.58
N GLY A 219 4.27 24.37 -2.91
CA GLY A 219 4.14 24.85 -1.53
C GLY A 219 4.40 23.82 -0.44
N ILE A 220 4.53 22.52 -0.77
CA ILE A 220 4.98 21.49 0.18
C ILE A 220 6.51 21.62 0.35
N LYS A 221 6.97 21.99 1.54
CA LYS A 221 8.39 22.18 1.85
C LYS A 221 8.91 21.05 2.76
N ASN A 222 10.10 20.52 2.47
CA ASN A 222 10.84 19.59 3.34
C ASN A 222 10.08 18.31 3.75
N ALA A 223 9.14 17.82 2.93
CA ALA A 223 8.45 16.58 3.23
C ALA A 223 9.40 15.38 3.16
N ASN A 224 9.37 14.52 4.18
CA ASN A 224 10.12 13.28 4.17
C ASN A 224 9.37 12.15 3.45
N THR A 225 10.05 11.01 3.25
CA THR A 225 9.48 9.86 2.55
C THR A 225 8.22 9.29 3.20
N ASP A 226 8.09 9.31 4.53
CA ASP A 226 6.88 8.84 5.23
C ASP A 226 5.69 9.79 5.06
N GLN A 227 5.95 11.09 4.96
CA GLN A 227 4.95 12.11 4.67
C GLN A 227 4.47 12.01 3.22
N LEU A 228 5.38 11.85 2.26
CA LEU A 228 5.02 11.59 0.86
C LEU A 228 4.27 10.27 0.70
N LYS A 229 4.68 9.22 1.42
CA LYS A 229 3.95 7.94 1.51
C LYS A 229 2.52 8.14 2.01
N SER A 230 2.32 8.93 3.07
CA SER A 230 1.00 9.22 3.63
C SER A 230 0.12 9.98 2.64
N LEU A 231 0.69 10.99 1.98
CA LEU A 231 0.03 11.79 0.92
C LEU A 231 -0.44 10.90 -0.25
N GLY A 232 0.46 10.14 -0.84
CA GLY A 232 0.17 9.26 -1.96
C GLY A 232 -0.82 8.15 -1.60
N ALA A 233 -0.69 7.56 -0.42
CA ALA A 233 -1.57 6.50 0.06
C ALA A 233 -3.03 6.97 0.23
N ALA A 234 -3.22 8.16 0.80
CA ALA A 234 -4.56 8.72 0.98
C ALA A 234 -5.20 9.09 -0.37
N MET A 235 -4.48 9.72 -1.29
CA MET A 235 -4.99 10.00 -2.64
C MET A 235 -5.33 8.73 -3.44
N ALA A 236 -4.49 7.70 -3.32
CA ALA A 236 -4.75 6.41 -3.97
C ALA A 236 -6.03 5.74 -3.43
N ALA A 237 -6.35 5.97 -2.16
CA ALA A 237 -7.53 5.44 -1.50
C ALA A 237 -8.81 6.22 -1.84
N SER A 238 -8.77 7.55 -1.82
CA SER A 238 -9.95 8.40 -2.01
C SER A 238 -10.22 8.77 -3.48
N GLY A 239 -9.19 8.83 -4.32
CA GLY A 239 -9.27 9.27 -5.71
C GLY A 239 -8.81 8.27 -6.76
N ALA A 240 -8.12 7.20 -6.36
CA ALA A 240 -7.39 6.31 -7.28
C ALA A 240 -6.22 6.99 -8.01
N VAL A 241 -5.64 8.04 -7.43
CA VAL A 241 -4.41 8.67 -7.93
C VAL A 241 -3.23 7.70 -7.85
N ALA A 242 -2.67 7.34 -9.00
CA ALA A 242 -1.55 6.39 -9.11
C ALA A 242 -0.19 7.07 -9.33
N LEU A 243 -0.18 8.38 -9.60
CA LEU A 243 1.02 9.21 -9.78
C LEU A 243 0.68 10.64 -9.36
N TYR A 244 1.60 11.30 -8.67
CA TYR A 244 1.59 12.72 -8.38
C TYR A 244 3.02 13.27 -8.48
N HIS A 245 3.14 14.57 -8.67
CA HIS A 245 4.42 15.27 -8.67
C HIS A 245 4.44 16.27 -7.53
N VAL A 246 5.56 16.40 -6.83
CA VAL A 246 5.79 17.45 -5.84
C VAL A 246 7.03 18.20 -6.25
N GLU A 247 6.86 19.49 -6.51
CA GLU A 247 7.92 20.44 -6.88
C GLU A 247 9.15 20.26 -5.98
N GLU A 248 10.34 20.16 -6.60
CA GLU A 248 11.65 19.98 -5.95
C GLU A 248 11.85 18.68 -5.12
N LEU A 249 10.80 17.86 -4.91
CA LEU A 249 10.87 16.68 -4.04
C LEU A 249 10.73 15.34 -4.78
N THR A 250 9.96 15.28 -5.86
CA THR A 250 9.79 14.05 -6.65
C THR A 250 10.65 14.08 -7.92
N PRO A 251 11.28 12.96 -8.33
CA PRO A 251 12.29 12.94 -9.38
C PRO A 251 11.81 13.33 -10.79
N GLU A 252 10.49 13.27 -11.07
CA GLU A 252 9.94 13.68 -12.36
C GLU A 252 9.36 15.11 -12.36
N ALA A 253 9.31 15.81 -11.22
CA ALA A 253 8.64 17.12 -11.11
C ALA A 253 9.23 18.17 -12.06
N ASP A 254 10.55 18.20 -12.22
CA ASP A 254 11.22 19.19 -13.08
C ASP A 254 11.18 18.83 -14.57
N LEU A 255 10.65 17.64 -14.90
CA LEU A 255 10.62 17.11 -16.27
C LEU A 255 9.25 17.25 -16.93
N VAL A 256 8.22 17.56 -16.17
CA VAL A 256 6.83 17.63 -16.65
C VAL A 256 6.43 19.06 -17.05
N GLU A 257 5.47 19.18 -17.97
CA GLU A 257 4.90 20.47 -18.34
C GLU A 257 3.84 20.90 -17.32
N THR A 258 3.92 22.15 -16.86
CA THR A 258 3.07 22.70 -15.80
C THR A 258 2.32 23.96 -16.20
N LYS A 259 2.53 24.46 -17.43
CA LYS A 259 1.82 25.63 -17.96
C LYS A 259 0.35 25.34 -18.21
N GLY A 260 -0.49 26.31 -17.86
CA GLY A 260 -1.92 26.28 -18.18
C GLY A 260 -2.75 25.28 -17.37
N LEU A 261 -2.18 24.65 -16.32
CA LEU A 261 -2.92 23.76 -15.45
C LEU A 261 -3.97 24.51 -14.61
N GLU A 262 -5.17 23.95 -14.53
CA GLU A 262 -6.17 24.35 -13.54
C GLU A 262 -5.56 24.27 -12.13
N THR A 263 -5.78 25.29 -11.30
CA THR A 263 -5.17 25.38 -9.97
C THR A 263 -6.22 25.21 -8.87
N ILE A 264 -5.97 24.26 -7.97
CA ILE A 264 -6.69 24.08 -6.70
C ILE A 264 -5.80 24.59 -5.58
N THR A 265 -6.29 25.53 -4.78
CA THR A 265 -5.58 25.99 -3.57
C THR A 265 -6.12 25.24 -2.37
N VAL A 266 -5.23 24.73 -1.53
CA VAL A 266 -5.56 24.06 -0.26
C VAL A 266 -5.03 24.91 0.88
N THR A 267 -5.91 25.31 1.79
CA THR A 267 -5.59 26.10 2.99
C THR A 267 -5.82 25.27 4.25
N GLN A 268 -5.59 25.87 5.42
CA GLN A 268 -5.90 25.24 6.72
C GLN A 268 -7.35 24.77 6.80
N ARG A 269 -8.30 25.52 6.19
CA ARG A 269 -9.72 25.19 6.22
C ARG A 269 -10.02 23.82 5.64
N GLU A 270 -9.47 23.51 4.47
CA GLU A 270 -9.70 22.21 3.82
C GLU A 270 -9.06 21.05 4.60
N ILE A 271 -7.96 21.30 5.31
CA ILE A 271 -7.33 20.31 6.19
C ILE A 271 -8.22 20.03 7.41
N ASP A 272 -8.70 21.07 8.09
CA ASP A 272 -9.57 20.95 9.27
C ASP A 272 -10.89 20.25 8.93
N GLU A 273 -11.56 20.69 7.86
CA GLU A 273 -12.78 20.05 7.34
C GLU A 273 -12.52 18.56 7.00
N THR A 274 -11.34 18.22 6.51
CA THR A 274 -10.98 16.82 6.23
C THR A 274 -10.78 15.99 7.49
N TYR A 275 -10.13 16.55 8.52
CA TYR A 275 -10.02 15.89 9.82
C TYR A 275 -11.40 15.59 10.39
N GLU A 276 -12.32 16.55 10.37
CA GLU A 276 -13.70 16.36 10.83
C GLU A 276 -14.42 15.27 10.03
N ASN A 277 -14.37 15.33 8.69
CA ASN A 277 -15.07 14.39 7.80
C ASN A 277 -14.56 12.94 7.88
N LEU A 278 -13.31 12.73 8.29
CA LEU A 278 -12.73 11.39 8.47
C LEU A 278 -13.07 10.77 9.84
N ASN A 279 -13.53 11.57 10.79
CA ASN A 279 -13.99 11.09 12.09
C ASN A 279 -15.45 10.61 12.00
N SER A 280 -15.70 9.43 12.58
CA SER A 280 -17.03 8.82 12.69
C SER A 280 -17.30 8.23 14.08
N GLY A 281 -16.33 8.32 15.00
CA GLY A 281 -16.48 8.00 16.41
C GLY A 281 -15.80 9.03 17.29
N GLU A 282 -16.03 8.95 18.60
CA GLU A 282 -15.50 9.92 19.58
C GLU A 282 -14.29 9.36 20.34
N GLU A 283 -14.38 8.10 20.81
CA GLU A 283 -13.33 7.48 21.62
C GLU A 283 -12.92 6.12 21.01
N PRO A 284 -11.62 5.89 20.75
CA PRO A 284 -11.16 4.63 20.17
C PRO A 284 -11.11 3.51 21.21
N ASP A 285 -11.51 2.30 20.82
CA ASP A 285 -11.30 1.07 21.60
C ASP A 285 -9.86 0.55 21.47
N ILE A 286 -9.24 0.86 20.32
CA ILE A 286 -7.87 0.51 19.94
C ILE A 286 -7.31 1.62 19.06
N VAL A 287 -6.03 1.94 19.23
CA VAL A 287 -5.29 2.78 18.28
C VAL A 287 -4.44 1.88 17.41
N ILE A 288 -4.54 2.02 16.08
CA ILE A 288 -3.72 1.26 15.13
C ILE A 288 -3.02 2.22 14.18
N LEU A 289 -1.69 2.25 14.25
CA LEU A 289 -0.80 3.02 13.39
C LEU A 289 -0.18 2.12 12.32
N GLY A 290 0.40 2.71 11.27
CA GLY A 290 1.08 1.95 10.21
C GLY A 290 0.16 1.49 9.08
N CYS A 291 -0.62 2.41 8.51
CA CYS A 291 -1.25 2.23 7.20
C CYS A 291 -0.89 3.40 6.27
N PRO A 292 -0.04 3.24 5.25
CA PRO A 292 0.74 2.05 4.92
C PRO A 292 1.68 1.63 6.07
N HIS A 293 2.19 0.39 6.02
CA HIS A 293 3.06 -0.19 7.05
C HIS A 293 4.16 0.79 7.50
N ALA A 294 4.33 0.83 8.81
CA ALA A 294 5.19 1.80 9.47
C ALA A 294 6.66 1.58 9.08
N SER A 295 7.36 2.67 8.83
CA SER A 295 8.82 2.68 8.74
C SER A 295 9.47 2.53 10.12
N LEU A 296 10.76 2.21 10.15
CA LEU A 296 11.52 2.22 11.41
C LEU A 296 11.48 3.60 12.10
N ARG A 297 11.41 4.69 11.33
CA ARG A 297 11.27 6.06 11.87
C ARG A 297 9.94 6.24 12.58
N GLU A 298 8.85 5.80 11.98
CA GLU A 298 7.52 5.88 12.60
C GLU A 298 7.43 5.04 13.88
N ILE A 299 8.08 3.86 13.91
CA ILE A 299 8.18 3.03 15.11
C ILE A 299 8.99 3.72 16.21
N ALA A 300 10.13 4.32 15.86
CA ALA A 300 10.94 5.09 16.81
C ALA A 300 10.17 6.28 17.40
N VAL A 301 9.40 7.00 16.59
CA VAL A 301 8.56 8.13 17.03
C VAL A 301 7.51 7.65 18.04
N LEU A 302 6.85 6.52 17.80
CA LEU A 302 5.92 5.94 18.78
C LEU A 302 6.64 5.56 20.06
N ALA A 303 7.77 4.86 19.96
CA ALA A 303 8.56 4.43 21.12
C ALA A 303 8.94 5.61 22.03
N GLU A 304 9.43 6.71 21.46
CA GLU A 304 9.74 7.92 22.23
C GLU A 304 8.52 8.54 22.90
N LYS A 305 7.35 8.54 22.23
CA LYS A 305 6.11 9.12 22.79
C LYS A 305 5.51 8.31 23.93
N VAL A 306 5.75 6.99 23.97
CA VAL A 306 5.20 6.09 24.99
C VAL A 306 6.23 5.71 26.06
N LYS A 307 7.48 6.13 25.92
CA LYS A 307 8.57 5.82 26.85
C LYS A 307 8.22 6.25 28.28
N GLY A 308 8.26 5.28 29.20
CA GLY A 308 7.96 5.51 30.62
C GLY A 308 6.46 5.68 30.94
N LYS A 309 5.57 5.53 29.97
CA LYS A 309 4.11 5.61 30.15
C LYS A 309 3.49 4.22 30.32
N LYS A 310 2.21 4.18 30.71
CA LYS A 310 1.36 2.98 30.68
C LYS A 310 0.09 3.30 29.91
N LEU A 311 -0.11 2.64 28.79
CA LEU A 311 -1.25 2.83 27.91
C LEU A 311 -2.48 2.12 28.49
N ARG A 312 -3.61 2.81 28.48
CA ARG A 312 -4.89 2.31 29.04
C ARG A 312 -5.63 1.39 28.09
N LYS A 313 -5.52 1.60 26.78
CA LYS A 313 -6.09 0.73 25.74
C LYS A 313 -5.00 0.22 24.79
N PRO A 314 -5.29 -0.84 24.00
CA PRO A 314 -4.33 -1.38 23.06
C PRO A 314 -3.89 -0.32 22.03
N VAL A 315 -2.58 -0.25 21.82
CA VAL A 315 -1.97 0.54 20.74
C VAL A 315 -1.12 -0.40 19.89
N TRP A 316 -1.47 -0.51 18.62
CA TRP A 316 -0.74 -1.29 17.63
C TRP A 316 -0.01 -0.38 16.67
N ILE A 317 1.19 -0.78 16.27
CA ILE A 317 1.86 -0.24 15.09
C ILE A 317 2.13 -1.38 14.11
N CYS A 318 1.41 -1.36 12.99
CA CYS A 318 1.49 -2.37 11.95
C CYS A 318 2.70 -2.10 11.04
N THR A 319 3.53 -3.12 10.82
CA THR A 319 4.75 -3.01 10.00
C THR A 319 5.11 -4.34 9.31
N SER A 320 6.19 -4.39 8.54
CA SER A 320 6.71 -5.65 8.00
C SER A 320 7.56 -6.39 9.03
N ARG A 321 7.68 -7.72 8.92
CA ARG A 321 8.62 -8.52 9.73
C ARG A 321 10.03 -7.91 9.75
N MET A 322 10.53 -7.50 8.59
CA MET A 322 11.88 -6.92 8.46
C MET A 322 12.05 -5.61 9.26
N MET A 323 11.04 -4.74 9.28
CA MET A 323 11.06 -3.52 10.09
C MET A 323 10.87 -3.82 11.57
N LYS A 324 10.06 -4.83 11.94
CA LYS A 324 9.92 -5.29 13.32
C LYS A 324 11.26 -5.82 13.85
N GLU A 325 11.97 -6.65 13.09
CA GLU A 325 13.28 -7.17 13.49
C GLU A 325 14.32 -6.03 13.68
N ALA A 326 14.29 -5.02 12.80
CA ALA A 326 15.12 -3.84 12.97
C ALA A 326 14.74 -3.02 14.23
N SER A 327 13.44 -2.88 14.51
CA SER A 327 12.92 -2.27 15.74
C SER A 327 13.35 -3.03 17.00
N ASP A 328 13.30 -4.36 16.98
CA ASP A 328 13.70 -5.24 18.08
C ASP A 328 15.19 -5.01 18.42
N ARG A 329 16.06 -4.99 17.40
CA ARG A 329 17.50 -4.72 17.56
C ARG A 329 17.81 -3.32 18.10
N MET A 330 16.94 -2.35 17.84
CA MET A 330 17.08 -0.97 18.31
C MET A 330 16.48 -0.74 19.70
N GLY A 331 15.79 -1.73 20.27
CA GLY A 331 15.11 -1.63 21.55
C GLY A 331 13.78 -0.85 21.51
N PHE A 332 13.32 -0.43 20.33
CA PHE A 332 12.06 0.32 20.20
C PHE A 332 10.84 -0.55 20.54
N THR A 333 10.85 -1.82 20.10
CA THR A 333 9.77 -2.75 20.41
C THR A 333 9.62 -2.95 21.91
N GLU A 334 10.72 -3.13 22.64
CA GLU A 334 10.70 -3.30 24.09
C GLU A 334 10.10 -2.07 24.80
N ILE A 335 10.45 -0.86 24.34
CA ILE A 335 9.88 0.39 24.88
C ILE A 335 8.36 0.42 24.68
N ILE A 336 7.90 0.09 23.47
CA ILE A 336 6.48 0.09 23.12
C ILE A 336 5.72 -0.97 23.93
N GLU A 337 6.24 -2.20 24.02
CA GLU A 337 5.61 -3.29 24.76
C GLU A 337 5.57 -3.03 26.28
N LYS A 338 6.61 -2.41 26.86
CA LYS A 338 6.60 -1.99 28.27
C LYS A 338 5.51 -0.97 28.58
N ALA A 339 5.16 -0.13 27.61
CA ALA A 339 4.05 0.79 27.73
C ALA A 339 2.68 0.13 27.53
N GLY A 340 2.61 -1.14 27.13
CA GLY A 340 1.37 -1.86 26.81
C GLY A 340 0.96 -1.79 25.33
N GLY A 341 1.84 -1.26 24.47
CA GLY A 341 1.64 -1.25 23.02
C GLY A 341 2.12 -2.55 22.36
N SER A 342 1.99 -2.64 21.04
CA SER A 342 2.44 -3.80 20.26
C SER A 342 2.94 -3.39 18.87
N VAL A 343 4.09 -3.94 18.48
CA VAL A 343 4.59 -3.87 17.10
C VAL A 343 4.10 -5.13 16.37
N VAL A 344 3.07 -4.98 15.54
CA VAL A 344 2.38 -6.10 14.88
C VAL A 344 2.90 -6.24 13.46
N ALA A 345 3.57 -7.35 13.15
CA ALA A 345 4.16 -7.55 11.84
C ALA A 345 3.15 -8.12 10.84
N ASP A 346 3.42 -7.92 9.56
CA ASP A 346 2.76 -8.56 8.40
C ASP A 346 1.26 -8.27 8.25
N THR A 347 0.72 -7.38 9.11
CA THR A 347 -0.72 -7.20 9.34
C THR A 347 -1.23 -5.90 8.78
N CYS A 348 -2.10 -5.96 7.79
CA CYS A 348 -2.89 -4.79 7.39
C CYS A 348 -4.22 -4.73 8.13
N MET A 349 -4.37 -3.71 8.98
CA MET A 349 -5.57 -3.43 9.76
C MET A 349 -6.88 -3.40 8.96
N VAL A 350 -6.83 -3.01 7.68
CA VAL A 350 -8.02 -2.91 6.81
C VAL A 350 -8.53 -4.29 6.37
N VAL A 351 -7.64 -5.28 6.30
CA VAL A 351 -7.97 -6.64 5.87
C VAL A 351 -7.80 -7.67 7.00
N SER A 352 -7.64 -7.18 8.22
CA SER A 352 -7.71 -7.95 9.45
C SER A 352 -9.16 -8.15 9.90
N PRO A 353 -9.45 -9.21 10.67
CA PRO A 353 -10.77 -9.47 11.25
C PRO A 353 -10.99 -8.68 12.55
N ILE A 354 -10.57 -7.41 12.61
CA ILE A 354 -10.59 -6.60 13.86
C ILE A 354 -11.98 -6.49 14.48
N GLU A 355 -13.04 -6.50 13.66
CA GLU A 355 -14.42 -6.51 14.11
C GLU A 355 -14.81 -7.80 14.84
N LYS A 356 -14.18 -8.94 14.49
CA LYS A 356 -14.35 -10.21 15.19
C LYS A 356 -13.53 -10.29 16.47
N MET A 357 -12.59 -9.37 16.65
CA MET A 357 -11.73 -9.27 17.84
C MET A 357 -12.35 -8.37 18.93
N GLY A 358 -13.57 -7.86 18.71
CA GLY A 358 -14.33 -7.09 19.70
C GLY A 358 -14.18 -5.58 19.60
N TYR A 359 -13.37 -5.07 18.69
CA TYR A 359 -13.20 -3.62 18.47
C TYR A 359 -14.30 -3.04 17.59
N LYS A 360 -14.81 -1.86 17.94
CA LYS A 360 -15.85 -1.14 17.19
C LYS A 360 -15.35 0.21 16.68
N THR A 361 -14.51 0.89 17.45
CA THR A 361 -13.93 2.19 17.09
C THR A 361 -12.41 2.10 17.05
N THR A 362 -11.82 2.44 15.91
CA THR A 362 -10.37 2.40 15.70
C THR A 362 -9.81 3.82 15.58
N GLY A 363 -8.81 4.14 16.40
CA GLY A 363 -8.02 5.38 16.27
C GLY A 363 -6.89 5.21 15.26
N VAL A 364 -6.77 6.10 14.28
CA VAL A 364 -5.76 6.02 13.21
C VAL A 364 -5.18 7.40 12.87
N ASN A 365 -3.92 7.43 12.45
CA ASN A 365 -3.26 8.64 11.91
C ASN A 365 -3.11 8.61 10.39
N SER A 366 -3.88 7.77 9.70
CA SER A 366 -3.80 7.55 8.27
C SER A 366 -5.12 7.87 7.57
N GLY A 367 -5.08 8.80 6.61
CA GLY A 367 -6.23 9.09 5.75
C GLY A 367 -6.66 7.87 4.92
N LYS A 368 -5.73 6.98 4.56
CA LYS A 368 -6.03 5.72 3.87
C LYS A 368 -6.80 4.75 4.77
N ALA A 369 -6.34 4.55 6.01
CA ALA A 369 -7.04 3.68 6.96
C ALA A 369 -8.42 4.25 7.29
N ALA A 370 -8.49 5.56 7.58
CA ALA A 370 -9.75 6.23 7.89
C ALA A 370 -10.78 6.11 6.76
N ASN A 371 -10.34 6.11 5.50
CA ASN A 371 -11.22 5.89 4.35
C ASN A 371 -11.74 4.44 4.25
N TYR A 372 -10.92 3.43 4.55
CA TYR A 372 -11.28 2.03 4.29
C TYR A 372 -11.91 1.30 5.48
N LEU A 373 -11.53 1.63 6.72
CA LEU A 373 -11.99 0.94 7.91
C LEU A 373 -13.54 0.93 8.07
N PRO A 374 -14.27 2.03 7.78
CA PRO A 374 -15.73 2.01 7.84
C PRO A 374 -16.36 1.03 6.86
N GLY A 375 -15.82 0.93 5.64
CA GLY A 375 -16.35 0.04 4.60
C GLY A 375 -15.96 -1.43 4.80
N PHE A 376 -14.66 -1.71 4.95
CA PHE A 376 -14.11 -3.07 4.99
C PHE A 376 -14.28 -3.78 6.34
N CYS A 377 -14.24 -3.01 7.43
CA CYS A 377 -14.26 -3.56 8.79
C CYS A 377 -15.48 -3.10 9.60
N LYS A 378 -16.34 -2.24 9.04
CA LYS A 378 -17.51 -1.66 9.74
C LYS A 378 -17.11 -0.99 11.06
N GLN A 379 -15.93 -0.37 11.08
CA GLN A 379 -15.41 0.34 12.24
C GLN A 379 -15.83 1.80 12.20
N ASN A 380 -16.13 2.37 13.36
CA ASN A 380 -16.04 3.81 13.55
C ASN A 380 -14.56 4.21 13.59
N VAL A 381 -14.27 5.44 13.18
CA VAL A 381 -12.90 5.94 13.06
C VAL A 381 -12.72 7.18 13.93
N VAL A 382 -11.63 7.19 14.69
CA VAL A 382 -11.08 8.40 15.30
C VAL A 382 -9.80 8.76 14.53
N PHE A 383 -9.86 9.77 13.68
CA PHE A 383 -8.73 10.23 12.88
C PHE A 383 -8.06 11.45 13.53
N ALA A 384 -6.80 11.29 13.95
CA ALA A 384 -6.03 12.34 14.60
C ALA A 384 -4.52 12.15 14.39
N ASN A 385 -3.73 13.17 14.74
CA ASN A 385 -2.28 13.03 14.77
C ASN A 385 -1.84 12.08 15.89
N ILE A 386 -0.59 11.60 15.79
CA ILE A 386 -0.05 10.63 16.75
C ILE A 386 -0.02 11.15 18.19
N ASP A 387 0.14 12.46 18.39
CA ASP A 387 0.22 13.07 19.73
C ASP A 387 -1.11 12.93 20.43
N LYS A 388 -2.19 13.39 19.79
CA LYS A 388 -3.56 13.26 20.31
C LYS A 388 -3.93 11.80 20.54
N LEU A 389 -3.58 10.91 19.61
CA LEU A 389 -3.89 9.47 19.73
C LEU A 389 -3.16 8.79 20.89
N VAL A 390 -1.96 9.23 21.27
CA VAL A 390 -1.21 8.69 22.41
C VAL A 390 -1.60 9.37 23.73
N GLU A 391 -1.89 10.66 23.71
CA GLU A 391 -2.33 11.43 24.90
C GLU A 391 -3.61 10.86 25.52
N VAL A 392 -4.61 10.52 24.70
CA VAL A 392 -5.86 9.91 25.19
C VAL A 392 -5.68 8.52 25.80
N GLN A 393 -4.49 7.92 25.67
CA GLN A 393 -4.16 6.60 26.19
C GLN A 393 -3.36 6.64 27.49
N SER A 394 -2.87 7.81 27.90
CA SER A 394 -1.92 7.96 29.02
C SER A 394 -2.58 8.23 30.37
#